data_AF-A0AAN0IM91-F1
#
_entry.id   AF-A0AAN0IM91-F1
#
_cell.length_a   1.000
_cell.length_b   1.000
_cell.length_c   1.000
_cell.angle_alpha   90.00
_cell.angle_beta   90.00
_cell.angle_gamma   90.00
#
_symmetry.space_group_name_H-M   'P 1'
#
loop_
_entity.id
_entity.type
_entity.pdbx_description
1 polymer ?
#
loop_
_entity_poly.entity_id
_entity_poly.type
_entity_poly.pdbx_seq_one_letter_code
_entity_poly.pdbx_strand_id
1 'polypeptide(L)'
;MITYLYSVDHSCLLTLLLSVSSNRAIMMFFSWKRCFLFAFLFTSDEVQSSSDHQPNCERDIQFDVLILGAGTAGMTAARLLSINGIDNFKIIEGSSGIGGRMKKGKFGGRVIEYGANWIHNGPKDPHSVRNTDNPLWIIARDEVTQHQLCGRKHKLRVVKTDKSIYMDRDTVLSSYTVVPTPVVSRLSRGYSKALDAAIASAKLTPTLTEPVSVEEGLRNFRWRPNEPPRKQLKQSLEWSKFDFGHTIRTGQSSLELMALEPEAGYDYLATDGDGYVSLLDCIGHGLKDDNKILLNSTVKRIKFNNDCVCAEGADSNDADHVWCGKYGIITFSIGVLQNWLRSKRLVITSKPKMDAINHSRMGIYLKIFVLFKENLTSLPKGNYDYLYRTINHHGDYQVIQQIQRNLILLTIVGEAAAEALQKEKEEIKEDRESID
;
A
#
# COMPACT_ATOMS: atom_id res chain seq x y z
N MET A 1 12.07 -13.55 -30.71
CA MET A 1 11.01 -13.66 -31.74
C MET A 1 9.69 -13.16 -31.15
N ILE A 2 9.48 -11.84 -31.19
CA ILE A 2 8.18 -11.18 -31.36
C ILE A 2 8.47 -10.07 -32.36
N THR A 3 7.71 -10.11 -33.45
CA THR A 3 7.79 -9.26 -34.64
C THR A 3 6.90 -8.05 -34.43
N TYR A 4 7.39 -6.85 -34.70
CA TYR A 4 6.54 -5.70 -35.02
C TYR A 4 6.89 -5.24 -36.44
N LEU A 5 5.85 -5.19 -37.30
CA LEU A 5 5.88 -4.50 -38.57
C LEU A 5 5.74 -3.00 -38.31
N TYR A 6 6.66 -2.20 -38.85
CA TYR A 6 6.35 -0.84 -39.29
C TYR A 6 6.96 -0.57 -40.67
N SER A 7 6.09 -0.10 -41.56
CA SER A 7 6.40 0.44 -42.88
C SER A 7 7.24 1.71 -42.72
N VAL A 8 8.39 1.75 -43.38
CA VAL A 8 9.24 2.93 -43.47
C VAL A 8 8.73 3.76 -44.65
N ASP A 9 8.30 4.99 -44.36
CA ASP A 9 8.39 6.07 -45.34
C ASP A 9 8.96 7.31 -44.64
N HIS A 10 10.12 7.74 -45.13
CA HIS A 10 10.82 8.94 -44.71
C HIS A 10 10.05 10.19 -45.15
N SER A 11 9.97 11.22 -44.29
CA SER A 11 10.23 12.63 -44.64
C SER A 11 10.01 13.58 -43.46
N CYS A 12 11.03 14.42 -43.22
CA CYS A 12 11.01 15.73 -42.53
C CYS A 12 10.79 15.81 -41.01
N LEU A 13 11.92 15.75 -40.30
CA LEU A 13 12.19 16.54 -39.09
C LEU A 13 12.08 18.05 -39.35
N LEU A 14 11.49 18.78 -38.41
CA LEU A 14 12.05 20.07 -37.96
C LEU A 14 11.73 20.26 -36.47
N THR A 15 12.61 19.74 -35.61
CA THR A 15 12.62 20.03 -34.17
C THR A 15 13.53 21.24 -33.94
N LEU A 16 12.98 22.32 -33.39
CA LEU A 16 13.77 23.43 -32.84
C LEU A 16 14.07 23.11 -31.37
N LEU A 17 15.30 22.65 -31.09
CA LEU A 17 15.85 22.54 -29.74
C LEU A 17 16.88 23.66 -29.58
N LEU A 18 16.59 24.63 -28.71
CA LEU A 18 17.60 25.52 -28.15
C LEU A 18 18.13 24.87 -26.86
N SER A 19 19.27 24.20 -27.01
CA SER A 19 20.21 23.92 -25.92
C SER A 19 21.19 25.10 -25.84
N VAL A 20 21.28 25.72 -24.65
CA VAL A 20 22.41 26.56 -24.29
C VAL A 20 23.28 25.73 -23.36
N SER A 21 24.42 25.27 -23.86
CA SER A 21 25.51 24.77 -23.03
C SER A 21 26.79 25.53 -23.33
N SER A 22 27.53 25.74 -22.26
CA SER A 22 28.79 26.45 -22.12
C SER A 22 29.93 25.96 -23.01
N ASN A 23 30.94 26.83 -23.08
CA ASN A 23 32.31 26.67 -23.58
C ASN A 23 32.57 27.12 -25.02
N ARG A 24 33.41 28.16 -25.14
CA ARG A 24 34.66 28.09 -25.89
C ARG A 24 35.63 29.18 -25.42
N ALA A 25 36.87 28.78 -25.19
CA ALA A 25 38.02 29.67 -25.18
C ALA A 25 38.67 29.64 -26.58
N ILE A 26 39.06 30.82 -27.11
CA ILE A 26 40.38 31.12 -27.72
C ILE A 26 40.42 32.62 -28.12
N MET A 27 41.64 33.16 -28.07
CA MET A 27 42.14 34.54 -27.98
C MET A 27 41.64 35.61 -28.96
N MET A 28 41.36 36.79 -28.36
CA MET A 28 41.71 38.19 -28.68
C MET A 28 41.98 38.66 -30.14
N PHE A 29 41.38 39.80 -30.53
CA PHE A 29 42.03 41.13 -30.61
C PHE A 29 41.01 42.29 -30.85
N PHE A 30 41.03 43.27 -29.93
CA PHE A 30 40.83 44.74 -30.03
C PHE A 30 39.58 45.44 -30.67
N SER A 31 38.86 46.14 -29.77
CA SER A 31 38.66 47.61 -29.69
C SER A 31 37.57 48.37 -30.50
N TRP A 32 36.78 49.09 -29.68
CA TRP A 32 36.19 50.43 -29.81
C TRP A 32 34.80 50.69 -30.44
N LYS A 33 33.94 51.25 -29.57
CA LYS A 33 32.96 52.34 -29.78
C LYS A 33 31.81 52.11 -30.77
N ARG A 34 30.57 52.07 -30.24
CA ARG A 34 29.63 53.21 -30.30
C ARG A 34 28.33 52.92 -29.55
N CYS A 35 27.95 53.91 -28.73
CA CYS A 35 26.66 54.05 -28.08
C CYS A 35 25.52 54.15 -29.09
N PHE A 36 24.36 53.60 -28.76
CA PHE A 36 23.07 54.27 -28.97
C PHE A 36 22.13 53.89 -27.83
N LEU A 37 21.78 54.90 -27.02
CA LEU A 37 20.74 54.85 -25.99
C LEU A 37 19.39 54.94 -26.70
N PHE A 38 18.51 53.97 -26.48
CA PHE A 38 17.06 54.16 -26.61
C PHE A 38 16.42 53.71 -25.31
N ALA A 39 16.02 54.70 -24.50
CA ALA A 39 15.21 54.48 -23.32
C ALA A 39 13.76 54.30 -23.77
N PHE A 40 13.20 53.11 -23.58
CA PHE A 40 11.76 52.90 -23.53
C PHE A 40 11.37 52.62 -22.09
N LEU A 41 10.58 53.55 -21.54
CA LEU A 41 9.88 53.44 -20.27
C LEU A 41 8.92 52.26 -20.35
N PHE A 42 9.23 51.18 -19.63
CA PHE A 42 8.24 50.15 -19.31
C PHE A 42 7.41 50.64 -18.13
N THR A 43 6.14 50.97 -18.40
CA THR A 43 5.09 51.02 -17.38
C THR A 43 4.96 49.61 -16.81
N SER A 44 5.03 49.50 -15.48
CA SER A 44 4.78 48.25 -14.77
C SER A 44 3.31 47.86 -14.93
N ASP A 45 3.04 46.84 -15.74
CA ASP A 45 1.82 46.06 -15.60
C ASP A 45 1.93 45.28 -14.29
N GLU A 46 1.09 45.65 -13.33
CA GLU A 46 0.86 44.88 -12.11
C GLU A 46 0.41 43.47 -12.52
N VAL A 47 1.27 42.48 -12.27
CA VAL A 47 0.88 41.08 -12.23
C VAL A 47 -0.18 40.96 -11.13
N GLN A 48 -1.45 40.89 -11.52
CA GLN A 48 -2.55 40.50 -10.64
C GLN A 48 -2.19 39.16 -10.01
N SER A 49 -1.90 39.19 -8.72
CA SER A 49 -1.74 38.00 -7.92
C SER A 49 -3.07 37.24 -7.96
N SER A 50 -3.03 35.97 -8.37
CA SER A 50 -4.12 35.05 -8.12
C SER A 50 -4.34 35.03 -6.61
N SER A 51 -5.41 35.67 -6.15
CA SER A 51 -5.72 35.76 -4.73
C SER A 51 -5.71 34.37 -4.11
N ASP A 52 -4.89 34.17 -3.09
CA ASP A 52 -5.02 33.06 -2.14
C ASP A 52 -6.36 33.24 -1.42
N HIS A 53 -7.45 32.85 -2.08
CA HIS A 53 -8.78 32.85 -1.49
C HIS A 53 -8.75 31.78 -0.41
N GLN A 54 -8.58 32.19 0.85
CA GLN A 54 -8.93 31.32 1.95
C GLN A 54 -10.45 31.08 1.84
N PRO A 55 -10.91 29.82 1.72
CA PRO A 55 -12.32 29.53 1.54
C PRO A 55 -13.09 30.10 2.72
N ASN A 56 -14.14 30.87 2.43
CA ASN A 56 -14.97 31.45 3.47
C ASN A 56 -15.99 30.38 3.88
N CYS A 57 -15.63 29.63 4.94
CA CYS A 57 -16.36 28.47 5.42
C CYS A 57 -17.88 28.66 5.56
N GLU A 58 -18.39 29.85 5.84
CA GLU A 58 -19.85 30.04 6.00
C GLU A 58 -20.62 30.06 4.67
N ARG A 59 -20.00 30.48 3.57
CA ARG A 59 -20.68 30.61 2.27
C ARG A 59 -20.48 29.42 1.33
N ASP A 60 -19.47 28.59 1.60
CA ASP A 60 -19.02 27.54 0.68
C ASP A 60 -19.38 26.11 1.10
N ILE A 61 -20.00 25.90 2.28
CA ILE A 61 -20.38 24.55 2.75
C ILE A 61 -21.45 23.95 1.83
N GLN A 62 -21.10 22.84 1.20
CA GLN A 62 -21.98 22.07 0.30
C GLN A 62 -22.56 20.83 0.97
N PHE A 63 -21.85 20.29 1.99
CA PHE A 63 -22.16 19.01 2.62
C PHE A 63 -22.11 19.11 4.15
N ASP A 64 -22.85 18.27 4.85
CA ASP A 64 -22.68 18.13 6.30
C ASP A 64 -21.35 17.42 6.58
N VAL A 65 -21.02 16.41 5.79
CA VAL A 65 -19.77 15.65 5.90
C VAL A 65 -19.09 15.48 4.54
N LEU A 66 -17.82 15.89 4.46
CA LEU A 66 -16.94 15.64 3.31
C LEU A 66 -15.99 14.49 3.62
N ILE A 67 -16.08 13.40 2.85
CA ILE A 67 -15.23 12.21 3.01
C ILE A 67 -14.17 12.22 1.91
N LEU A 68 -12.91 12.11 2.29
CA LEU A 68 -11.78 12.15 1.36
C LEU A 68 -11.15 10.77 1.26
N GLY A 69 -11.40 10.10 0.13
CA GLY A 69 -11.00 8.74 -0.19
C GLY A 69 -12.16 7.73 -0.12
N ALA A 70 -12.34 6.93 -1.19
CA ALA A 70 -13.31 5.84 -1.26
C ALA A 70 -12.65 4.45 -1.04
N GLY A 71 -11.67 4.40 -0.12
CA GLY A 71 -11.13 3.14 0.39
C GLY A 71 -12.04 2.50 1.43
N THR A 72 -11.62 1.38 2.02
CA THR A 72 -12.41 0.65 3.04
C THR A 72 -12.90 1.56 4.17
N ALA A 73 -12.03 2.40 4.74
CA ALA A 73 -12.40 3.30 5.82
C ALA A 73 -13.45 4.35 5.39
N GLY A 74 -13.25 5.01 4.24
CA GLY A 74 -14.15 6.06 3.77
C GLY A 74 -15.53 5.54 3.38
N MET A 75 -15.57 4.39 2.71
CA MET A 75 -16.82 3.71 2.34
C MET A 75 -17.59 3.22 3.57
N THR A 76 -16.89 2.65 4.57
CA THR A 76 -17.54 2.26 5.82
C THR A 76 -18.05 3.47 6.59
N ALA A 77 -17.29 4.57 6.66
CA ALA A 77 -17.75 5.81 7.27
C ALA A 77 -19.01 6.35 6.60
N ALA A 78 -19.02 6.41 5.26
CA ALA A 78 -20.19 6.83 4.48
C ALA A 78 -21.42 5.94 4.73
N ARG A 79 -21.21 4.62 4.79
CA ARG A 79 -22.29 3.68 5.11
C ARG A 79 -22.84 3.93 6.51
N LEU A 80 -21.97 4.14 7.50
CA LEU A 80 -22.36 4.44 8.88
C LEU A 80 -23.13 5.76 8.97
N LEU A 81 -22.72 6.82 8.25
CA LEU A 81 -23.47 8.07 8.20
C LEU A 81 -24.89 7.83 7.67
N SER A 82 -25.02 7.14 6.54
CA SER A 82 -26.32 6.89 5.91
C SER A 82 -27.26 6.05 6.78
N ILE A 83 -26.79 4.96 7.41
CA ILE A 83 -27.66 4.16 8.30
C ILE A 83 -28.05 4.89 9.59
N ASN A 84 -27.34 5.97 9.94
CA ASN A 84 -27.68 6.85 11.07
C ASN A 84 -28.47 8.09 10.62
N GLY A 85 -28.96 8.13 9.37
CA GLY A 85 -29.78 9.22 8.85
C GLY A 85 -29.01 10.50 8.50
N ILE A 86 -27.68 10.44 8.41
CA ILE A 86 -26.84 11.54 7.92
C ILE A 86 -26.57 11.27 6.44
N ASP A 87 -27.40 11.82 5.56
CA ASP A 87 -27.29 11.55 4.13
C ASP A 87 -26.65 12.71 3.34
N ASN A 88 -26.53 13.91 3.91
CA ASN A 88 -25.86 15.03 3.23
C ASN A 88 -24.33 14.93 3.32
N PHE A 89 -23.76 13.97 2.61
CA PHE A 89 -22.32 13.80 2.48
C PHE A 89 -21.88 13.54 1.04
N LYS A 90 -20.59 13.78 0.78
CA LYS A 90 -19.93 13.44 -0.49
C LYS A 90 -18.59 12.77 -0.24
N ILE A 91 -18.29 11.75 -1.02
CA ILE A 91 -16.99 11.07 -1.05
C ILE A 91 -16.22 11.55 -2.27
N ILE A 92 -15.00 12.05 -2.08
CA ILE A 92 -14.10 12.46 -3.16
C ILE A 92 -12.98 11.42 -3.29
N GLU A 93 -12.86 10.80 -4.46
CA GLU A 93 -11.90 9.73 -4.74
C GLU A 93 -11.08 10.03 -6.00
N GLY A 94 -9.75 10.01 -5.85
CA GLY A 94 -8.84 10.36 -6.93
C GLY A 94 -8.76 9.32 -8.05
N SER A 95 -9.04 8.05 -7.76
CA SER A 95 -9.00 7.00 -8.77
C SER A 95 -10.35 6.79 -9.47
N SER A 96 -10.32 6.01 -10.56
CA SER A 96 -11.50 5.67 -11.36
C SER A 96 -12.43 4.64 -10.70
N GLY A 97 -12.14 4.21 -9.48
CA GLY A 97 -12.96 3.22 -8.77
C GLY A 97 -12.72 3.25 -7.27
N ILE A 98 -13.63 2.61 -6.53
CA ILE A 98 -13.50 2.46 -5.08
C ILE A 98 -12.47 1.38 -4.73
N GLY A 99 -12.11 1.28 -3.44
CA GLY A 99 -11.28 0.20 -2.91
C GLY A 99 -9.92 0.64 -2.41
N GLY A 100 -9.30 1.63 -3.05
CA GLY A 100 -7.96 2.10 -2.70
C GLY A 100 -6.94 0.95 -2.69
N ARG A 101 -6.55 0.49 -1.50
CA ARG A 101 -5.61 -0.63 -1.30
C ARG A 101 -6.25 -2.02 -1.35
N MET A 102 -7.58 -2.12 -1.46
CA MET A 102 -8.27 -3.34 -1.90
C MET A 102 -8.50 -3.22 -3.41
N LYS A 103 -7.55 -3.70 -4.21
CA LYS A 103 -7.55 -3.48 -5.66
C LYS A 103 -7.19 -4.74 -6.41
N LYS A 104 -8.07 -5.11 -7.34
CA LYS A 104 -7.85 -6.18 -8.31
C LYS A 104 -7.42 -5.63 -9.67
N GLY A 105 -6.90 -6.50 -10.52
CA GLY A 105 -6.74 -6.25 -11.94
C GLY A 105 -6.59 -7.53 -12.75
N LYS A 106 -6.28 -7.38 -14.04
CA LYS A 106 -6.14 -8.51 -14.96
C LYS A 106 -4.66 -8.72 -15.31
N PHE A 107 -4.20 -9.96 -15.24
CA PHE A 107 -2.86 -10.37 -15.66
C PHE A 107 -2.91 -11.79 -16.25
N GLY A 108 -2.41 -11.97 -17.47
CA GLY A 108 -2.47 -13.27 -18.15
C GLY A 108 -3.88 -13.84 -18.32
N GLY A 109 -4.89 -12.98 -18.54
CA GLY A 109 -6.30 -13.37 -18.64
C GLY A 109 -6.96 -13.74 -17.30
N ARG A 110 -6.28 -13.53 -16.17
CA ARG A 110 -6.74 -13.91 -14.82
C ARG A 110 -6.95 -12.67 -13.97
N VAL A 111 -7.88 -12.74 -13.02
CA VAL A 111 -8.03 -11.71 -11.98
C VAL A 111 -7.02 -11.99 -10.87
N ILE A 112 -6.29 -10.95 -10.48
CA ILE A 112 -5.31 -10.97 -9.39
C ILE A 112 -5.52 -9.77 -8.47
N GLU A 113 -5.14 -9.90 -7.20
CA GLU A 113 -5.17 -8.80 -6.24
C GLU A 113 -3.82 -8.09 -6.20
N TYR A 114 -3.78 -6.83 -6.63
CA TYR A 114 -2.61 -5.97 -6.49
C TYR A 114 -2.39 -5.54 -5.03
N GLY A 115 -3.47 -5.40 -4.27
CA GLY A 115 -3.45 -4.93 -2.89
C GLY A 115 -3.76 -6.03 -1.88
N ALA A 116 -4.65 -5.73 -0.94
CA ALA A 116 -5.12 -6.68 0.06
C ALA A 116 -5.64 -7.97 -0.59
N ASN A 117 -5.34 -9.12 0.01
CA ASN A 117 -5.67 -10.42 -0.56
C ASN A 117 -6.02 -11.48 0.50
N TRP A 118 -5.80 -11.19 1.79
CA TRP A 118 -6.15 -12.08 2.89
C TRP A 118 -7.27 -11.51 3.74
N ILE A 119 -8.14 -12.38 4.23
CA ILE A 119 -8.94 -12.16 5.42
C ILE A 119 -8.18 -12.81 6.58
N HIS A 120 -7.69 -11.98 7.50
CA HIS A 120 -6.96 -12.44 8.68
C HIS A 120 -7.90 -12.78 9.83
N ASN A 121 -7.44 -13.65 10.74
CA ASN A 121 -8.17 -14.01 11.96
C ASN A 121 -9.55 -14.63 11.72
N GLY A 122 -9.66 -15.47 10.69
CA GLY A 122 -10.85 -16.29 10.45
C GLY A 122 -10.93 -17.51 11.37
N PRO A 123 -12.09 -18.17 11.45
CA PRO A 123 -12.30 -19.36 12.26
C PRO A 123 -11.53 -20.57 11.72
N LYS A 124 -11.40 -21.61 12.56
CA LYS A 124 -10.78 -22.89 12.17
C LYS A 124 -11.51 -23.60 11.03
N ASP A 125 -12.84 -23.58 11.09
CA ASP A 125 -13.72 -24.11 10.07
C ASP A 125 -14.10 -23.00 9.08
N PRO A 126 -13.72 -23.08 7.79
CA PRO A 126 -14.04 -22.08 6.77
C PRO A 126 -15.53 -21.94 6.43
N HIS A 127 -16.38 -22.81 6.98
CA HIS A 127 -17.83 -22.76 6.86
C HIS A 127 -18.51 -22.14 8.09
N SER A 128 -17.78 -21.94 9.18
CA SER A 128 -18.30 -21.30 10.38
C SER A 128 -18.37 -19.78 10.20
N VAL A 129 -19.47 -19.19 10.67
CA VAL A 129 -19.62 -17.75 10.84
C VAL A 129 -20.27 -17.48 12.19
N ARG A 130 -19.62 -16.65 13.00
CA ARG A 130 -20.12 -16.14 14.27
C ARG A 130 -20.17 -14.62 14.23
N ASN A 131 -21.07 -14.02 15.00
CA ASN A 131 -21.16 -12.57 15.14
C ASN A 131 -19.93 -11.91 15.80
N THR A 132 -19.05 -12.71 16.42
CA THR A 132 -17.77 -12.26 16.99
C THR A 132 -16.58 -12.47 16.04
N ASP A 133 -16.79 -13.08 14.87
CA ASP A 133 -15.71 -13.24 13.89
C ASP A 133 -15.34 -11.90 13.26
N ASN A 134 -14.20 -11.86 12.58
CA ASN A 134 -13.77 -10.70 11.80
C ASN A 134 -14.95 -10.16 10.93
N PRO A 135 -15.31 -8.87 11.00
CA PRO A 135 -16.41 -8.32 10.20
C PRO A 135 -16.29 -8.58 8.69
N LEU A 136 -15.06 -8.57 8.14
CA LEU A 136 -14.83 -8.92 6.74
C LEU A 136 -15.06 -10.41 6.47
N TRP A 137 -14.78 -11.29 7.44
CA TRP A 137 -15.13 -12.71 7.35
C TRP A 137 -16.64 -12.90 7.32
N ILE A 138 -17.38 -12.20 8.20
CA ILE A 138 -18.84 -12.25 8.22
C ILE A 138 -19.40 -11.82 6.87
N ILE A 139 -19.00 -10.66 6.34
CA ILE A 139 -19.47 -10.16 5.04
C ILE A 139 -19.04 -11.09 3.88
N ALA A 140 -17.88 -11.74 3.96
CA ALA A 140 -17.40 -12.63 2.93
C ALA A 140 -18.14 -13.98 2.88
N ARG A 141 -18.71 -14.42 4.00
CA ARG A 141 -19.14 -15.81 4.19
C ARG A 141 -20.62 -15.98 4.58
N ASP A 142 -21.25 -14.97 5.17
CA ASP A 142 -22.67 -15.00 5.52
C ASP A 142 -23.55 -14.38 4.42
N GLU A 143 -24.30 -15.24 3.74
CA GLU A 143 -25.23 -14.84 2.68
C GLU A 143 -26.40 -14.00 3.19
N VAL A 144 -26.81 -14.16 4.46
CA VAL A 144 -27.88 -13.34 5.06
C VAL A 144 -27.40 -11.91 5.20
N THR A 145 -26.22 -11.71 5.81
CA THR A 145 -25.55 -10.41 5.91
C THR A 145 -25.35 -9.78 4.54
N GLN A 146 -24.85 -10.52 3.54
CA GLN A 146 -24.68 -9.97 2.19
C GLN A 146 -26.01 -9.55 1.56
N HIS A 147 -27.05 -10.37 1.69
CA HIS A 147 -28.34 -10.05 1.12
C HIS A 147 -28.94 -8.80 1.77
N GLN A 148 -28.79 -8.64 3.09
CA GLN A 148 -29.21 -7.44 3.81
C GLN A 148 -28.39 -6.20 3.46
N LEU A 149 -27.08 -6.35 3.21
CA LEU A 149 -26.19 -5.24 2.88
C LEU A 149 -26.34 -4.77 1.43
N CYS A 150 -26.42 -5.70 0.48
CA CYS A 150 -26.27 -5.41 -0.94
C CYS A 150 -27.15 -6.23 -1.87
N GLY A 151 -28.16 -6.95 -1.33
CA GLY A 151 -29.08 -7.78 -2.11
C GLY A 151 -28.46 -9.03 -2.74
N ARG A 152 -27.14 -9.22 -2.66
CA ARG A 152 -26.39 -10.33 -3.26
C ARG A 152 -26.29 -11.53 -2.33
N LYS A 153 -26.13 -12.72 -2.91
CA LYS A 153 -25.79 -13.96 -2.20
C LYS A 153 -24.61 -14.61 -2.90
N HIS A 154 -23.39 -14.13 -2.62
CA HIS A 154 -22.16 -14.60 -3.24
C HIS A 154 -21.05 -14.75 -2.21
N LYS A 155 -20.85 -15.97 -1.73
CA LYS A 155 -19.74 -16.28 -0.82
C LYS A 155 -18.41 -16.11 -1.54
N LEU A 156 -17.57 -15.21 -1.03
CA LEU A 156 -16.24 -14.97 -1.57
C LEU A 156 -15.43 -16.28 -1.53
N ARG A 157 -14.85 -16.66 -2.67
CA ARG A 157 -13.97 -17.83 -2.73
C ARG A 157 -12.65 -17.54 -2.00
N VAL A 158 -12.37 -18.35 -0.98
CA VAL A 158 -11.17 -18.24 -0.15
C VAL A 158 -10.45 -19.57 0.00
N VAL A 159 -9.14 -19.48 0.27
CA VAL A 159 -8.26 -20.62 0.48
C VAL A 159 -7.49 -20.41 1.78
N LYS A 160 -7.54 -21.40 2.67
CA LYS A 160 -6.77 -21.36 3.92
C LYS A 160 -5.27 -21.46 3.64
N THR A 161 -4.46 -20.58 4.23
CA THR A 161 -2.99 -20.55 4.08
C THR A 161 -2.31 -20.97 5.37
N ASP A 162 -2.35 -22.27 5.70
CA ASP A 162 -1.79 -22.85 6.93
C ASP A 162 -0.63 -23.85 6.69
N LYS A 163 -0.12 -23.91 5.45
CA LYS A 163 0.93 -24.84 5.04
C LYS A 163 2.07 -24.11 4.37
N SER A 164 3.28 -24.36 4.87
CA SER A 164 4.50 -23.78 4.33
C SER A 164 5.59 -24.83 4.19
N ILE A 165 6.35 -24.75 3.10
CA ILE A 165 7.54 -25.55 2.83
C ILE A 165 8.74 -24.61 2.97
N TYR A 166 9.67 -24.98 3.87
CA TYR A 166 10.90 -24.23 4.08
C TYR A 166 12.03 -24.91 3.33
N MET A 167 12.80 -24.11 2.60
CA MET A 167 13.97 -24.57 1.87
C MET A 167 15.21 -23.91 2.44
N ASP A 168 16.26 -24.69 2.64
CA ASP A 168 17.57 -24.21 3.08
C ASP A 168 18.57 -24.37 1.94
N ARG A 169 19.52 -23.44 1.84
CA ARG A 169 20.54 -23.52 0.81
C ARG A 169 21.59 -24.54 1.23
N ASP A 170 21.77 -25.55 0.40
CA ASP A 170 22.96 -26.38 0.47
C ASP A 170 24.13 -25.59 -0.12
N THR A 171 25.02 -25.12 0.75
CA THR A 171 26.21 -24.35 0.35
C THR A 171 27.23 -25.18 -0.41
N VAL A 172 27.19 -26.50 -0.28
CA VAL A 172 28.09 -27.43 -0.97
C VAL A 172 27.55 -27.72 -2.37
N LEU A 173 26.25 -28.01 -2.49
CA LEU A 173 25.61 -28.34 -3.76
C LEU A 173 25.12 -27.12 -4.55
N SER A 174 25.24 -25.91 -4.01
CA SER A 174 24.68 -24.67 -4.57
C SER A 174 23.21 -24.80 -4.98
N SER A 175 22.44 -25.61 -4.25
CA SER A 175 21.03 -25.89 -4.52
C SER A 175 20.17 -25.64 -3.27
N TYR A 176 18.85 -25.57 -3.44
CA TYR A 176 17.92 -25.49 -2.33
C TYR A 176 17.37 -26.86 -1.99
N THR A 177 17.40 -27.22 -0.71
CA THR A 177 16.88 -28.49 -0.20
C THR A 177 15.69 -28.25 0.70
N VAL A 178 14.67 -29.09 0.57
CA VAL A 178 13.49 -29.01 1.45
C VAL A 178 13.89 -29.44 2.85
N VAL A 179 13.61 -28.58 3.83
CA VAL A 179 13.87 -28.89 5.24
C VAL A 179 12.79 -29.85 5.75
N PRO A 180 13.16 -30.96 6.41
CA PRO A 180 12.18 -31.91 6.94
C PRO A 180 11.19 -31.25 7.91
N THR A 181 9.90 -31.56 7.75
CA THR A 181 8.80 -31.00 8.55
C THR A 181 9.04 -31.07 10.06
N PRO A 182 9.53 -32.18 10.65
CA PRO A 182 9.77 -32.24 12.10
C PRO A 182 10.77 -31.19 12.61
N VAL A 183 11.77 -30.83 11.78
CA VAL A 183 12.77 -29.81 12.11
C VAL A 183 12.13 -28.43 12.14
N VAL A 184 11.37 -28.10 11.09
CA VAL A 184 10.63 -26.83 10.97
C VAL A 184 9.63 -26.71 12.11
N SER A 185 8.82 -27.74 12.37
CA SER A 185 7.80 -27.72 13.43
C SER A 185 8.40 -27.52 14.81
N ARG A 186 9.58 -28.10 15.10
CA ARG A 186 10.27 -27.88 16.37
C ARG A 186 10.72 -26.43 16.54
N LEU A 187 11.32 -25.84 15.51
CA LEU A 187 11.75 -24.43 15.54
C LEU A 187 10.55 -23.49 15.62
N SER A 188 9.49 -23.76 14.84
CA SER A 188 8.24 -22.99 14.83
C SER A 188 7.59 -22.95 16.21
N ARG A 189 7.51 -24.09 16.92
CA ARG A 189 7.04 -24.13 18.31
C ARG A 189 7.94 -23.36 19.25
N GLY A 190 9.25 -23.40 19.05
CA GLY A 190 10.21 -22.62 19.84
C GLY A 190 9.99 -21.12 19.70
N TYR A 191 9.86 -20.64 18.47
CA TYR A 191 9.54 -19.25 18.17
C TYR A 191 8.20 -18.84 18.79
N SER A 192 7.12 -19.59 18.53
CA SER A 192 5.79 -19.25 19.06
C SER A 192 5.79 -19.19 20.58
N LYS A 193 6.39 -20.16 21.27
CA LYS A 193 6.51 -20.11 22.74
C LYS A 193 7.27 -18.88 23.24
N ALA A 194 8.34 -18.49 22.56
CA ALA A 194 9.11 -17.31 22.93
C ALA A 194 8.30 -16.02 22.72
N LEU A 195 7.59 -15.92 21.59
CA LEU A 195 6.73 -14.78 21.28
C LEU A 195 5.56 -14.68 22.26
N ASP A 196 4.87 -15.79 22.53
CA ASP A 196 3.74 -15.82 23.47
C ASP A 196 4.18 -15.39 24.88
N ALA A 197 5.35 -15.85 25.33
CA ALA A 197 5.90 -15.45 26.62
C ALA A 197 6.34 -13.98 26.65
N ALA A 198 6.92 -13.47 25.55
CA ALA A 198 7.26 -12.06 25.40
C ALA A 198 6.01 -11.16 25.47
N ILE A 199 4.97 -11.52 24.73
CA ILE A 199 3.68 -10.81 24.73
C ILE A 199 3.05 -10.86 26.13
N ALA A 200 3.03 -12.03 26.77
CA ALA A 200 2.51 -12.17 28.13
C ALA A 200 3.27 -11.29 29.14
N SER A 201 4.60 -11.19 29.01
CA SER A 201 5.41 -10.28 29.82
C SER A 201 5.04 -8.82 29.60
N ALA A 202 4.90 -8.39 28.35
CA ALA A 202 4.54 -7.00 28.01
C ALA A 202 3.15 -6.60 28.54
N LYS A 203 2.20 -7.55 28.57
CA LYS A 203 0.87 -7.32 29.16
C LYS A 203 0.89 -7.04 30.67
N LEU A 204 1.91 -7.51 31.39
CA LEU A 204 2.04 -7.35 32.85
C LEU A 204 2.76 -6.04 33.25
N THR A 205 3.61 -5.49 32.38
CA THR A 205 4.38 -4.27 32.64
C THR A 205 4.13 -3.24 31.53
N PRO A 206 2.98 -2.55 31.52
CA PRO A 206 2.59 -1.64 30.45
C PRO A 206 3.27 -0.26 30.53
N THR A 207 4.57 -0.20 30.81
CA THR A 207 5.30 1.07 30.84
C THR A 207 5.86 1.39 29.45
N LEU A 208 5.18 2.27 28.72
CA LEU A 208 5.59 2.80 27.41
C LEU A 208 6.85 3.70 27.45
N THR A 209 7.47 3.88 28.62
CA THR A 209 8.59 4.81 28.80
C THR A 209 9.90 4.28 28.21
N GLU A 210 10.09 2.96 28.14
CA GLU A 210 11.21 2.31 27.47
C GLU A 210 10.67 1.17 26.59
N PRO A 211 10.30 1.44 25.33
CA PRO A 211 9.68 0.44 24.48
C PRO A 211 10.65 -0.69 24.17
N VAL A 212 10.25 -1.92 24.49
CA VAL A 212 11.01 -3.13 24.22
C VAL A 212 10.72 -3.57 22.79
N SER A 213 11.78 -3.87 22.03
CA SER A 213 11.58 -4.41 20.68
C SER A 213 11.06 -5.85 20.72
N VAL A 214 10.34 -6.28 19.68
CA VAL A 214 9.93 -7.70 19.55
C VAL A 214 11.15 -8.62 19.55
N GLU A 215 12.27 -8.21 18.93
CA GLU A 215 13.51 -8.97 18.96
C GLU A 215 14.06 -9.15 20.39
N GLU A 216 14.06 -8.10 21.19
CA GLU A 216 14.53 -8.16 22.58
C GLU A 216 13.62 -9.05 23.45
N GLY A 217 12.30 -8.92 23.28
CA GLY A 217 11.34 -9.84 23.90
C GLY A 217 11.63 -11.30 23.54
N LEU A 218 11.81 -11.61 22.26
CA LEU A 218 12.16 -12.95 21.79
C LEU A 218 13.48 -13.47 22.41
N ARG A 219 14.50 -12.61 22.51
CA ARG A 219 15.80 -12.96 23.11
C ARG A 219 15.69 -13.28 24.60
N ASN A 220 14.87 -12.53 25.34
CA ASN A 220 14.58 -12.78 26.75
C ASN A 220 13.96 -14.17 26.97
N PHE A 221 13.18 -14.64 25.99
CA PHE A 221 12.59 -15.98 25.97
C PHE A 221 13.33 -16.99 25.08
N ARG A 222 14.67 -16.83 24.97
CA ARG A 222 15.62 -17.80 24.38
C ARG A 222 15.48 -18.04 22.87
N TRP A 223 14.75 -17.20 22.14
CA TRP A 223 14.78 -17.22 20.68
C TRP A 223 15.92 -16.34 20.17
N ARG A 224 16.93 -16.97 19.54
CA ARG A 224 18.13 -16.29 19.02
C ARG A 224 18.37 -16.69 17.57
N PRO A 225 17.81 -15.97 16.59
CA PRO A 225 17.84 -16.37 15.19
C PRO A 225 19.26 -16.27 14.58
N ASN A 226 20.11 -15.40 15.15
CA ASN A 226 21.45 -15.12 14.63
C ASN A 226 22.54 -16.10 15.10
N GLU A 227 22.25 -16.96 16.08
CA GLU A 227 23.20 -17.92 16.66
C GLU A 227 23.14 -19.29 15.97
N PRO A 228 24.23 -20.08 15.93
CA PRO A 228 24.20 -21.48 15.50
C PRO A 228 23.46 -22.39 16.50
N PRO A 229 23.05 -23.61 16.10
CA PRO A 229 22.99 -24.12 14.72
C PRO A 229 21.78 -23.54 13.96
N ARG A 230 21.75 -23.75 12.63
CA ARG A 230 20.60 -23.42 11.76
C ARG A 230 20.19 -21.94 11.75
N LYS A 231 21.16 -21.03 11.78
CA LYS A 231 20.97 -19.57 11.69
C LYS A 231 20.01 -19.18 10.56
N GLN A 232 20.29 -19.64 9.34
CA GLN A 232 19.52 -19.26 8.14
C GLN A 232 18.05 -19.68 8.23
N LEU A 233 17.80 -20.93 8.64
CA LEU A 233 16.44 -21.45 8.84
C LEU A 233 15.69 -20.70 9.94
N LYS A 234 16.35 -20.37 11.07
CA LYS A 234 15.71 -19.58 12.14
C LYS A 234 15.33 -18.18 11.66
N GLN A 235 16.21 -17.50 10.92
CA GLN A 235 15.92 -16.19 10.38
C GLN A 235 14.79 -16.23 9.33
N SER A 236 14.77 -17.22 8.44
CA SER A 236 13.68 -17.40 7.46
C SER A 236 12.34 -17.69 8.14
N LEU A 237 12.36 -18.51 9.20
CA LEU A 237 11.18 -18.80 10.00
C LEU A 237 10.66 -17.57 10.73
N GLU A 238 11.53 -16.80 11.37
CA GLU A 238 11.14 -15.53 12.02
C GLU A 238 10.55 -14.55 11.02
N TRP A 239 11.24 -14.31 9.90
CA TRP A 239 10.76 -13.41 8.85
C TRP A 239 9.38 -13.84 8.33
N SER A 240 9.16 -15.14 8.13
CA SER A 240 7.88 -15.66 7.65
C SER A 240 6.72 -15.46 8.63
N LYS A 241 7.02 -15.48 9.92
CA LYS A 241 6.02 -15.36 10.99
C LYS A 241 5.78 -13.93 11.42
N PHE A 242 6.73 -13.03 11.13
CA PHE A 242 6.70 -11.64 11.57
C PHE A 242 6.71 -10.68 10.39
N ASP A 243 7.87 -10.51 9.76
CA ASP A 243 8.13 -9.52 8.71
C ASP A 243 7.15 -9.67 7.53
N PHE A 244 6.82 -10.90 7.12
CA PHE A 244 5.87 -11.16 6.05
C PHE A 244 4.50 -10.50 6.29
N GLY A 245 4.01 -10.50 7.53
CA GLY A 245 2.74 -9.86 7.90
C GLY A 245 2.87 -8.38 8.25
N HIS A 246 3.98 -7.98 8.88
CA HIS A 246 4.14 -6.65 9.48
C HIS A 246 4.97 -5.69 8.62
N THR A 247 5.63 -6.17 7.57
CA THR A 247 6.53 -5.42 6.67
C THR A 247 7.72 -4.74 7.36
N ILE A 248 8.05 -5.20 8.57
CA ILE A 248 9.07 -4.64 9.45
C ILE A 248 9.77 -5.78 10.19
N ARG A 249 11.06 -5.58 10.51
CA ARG A 249 11.83 -6.53 11.30
C ARG A 249 11.45 -6.47 12.78
N THR A 250 11.61 -7.61 13.46
CA THR A 250 11.39 -7.74 14.92
C THR A 250 12.16 -6.70 15.75
N GLY A 251 13.39 -6.35 15.36
CA GLY A 251 14.21 -5.36 16.08
C GLY A 251 13.76 -3.90 15.92
N GLN A 252 12.87 -3.63 14.97
CA GLN A 252 12.31 -2.29 14.73
C GLN A 252 10.83 -2.17 15.17
N SER A 253 10.24 -3.24 15.70
CA SER A 253 8.83 -3.29 16.11
C SER A 253 8.69 -3.23 17.62
N SER A 254 7.62 -2.60 18.12
CA SER A 254 7.30 -2.53 19.55
C SER A 254 6.59 -3.80 20.01
N LEU A 255 7.08 -4.38 21.11
CA LEU A 255 6.47 -5.52 21.77
C LEU A 255 5.16 -5.14 22.48
N GLU A 256 5.06 -3.92 22.99
CA GLU A 256 3.87 -3.40 23.66
C GLU A 256 2.72 -3.25 22.67
N LEU A 257 2.98 -2.71 21.47
CA LEU A 257 1.98 -2.64 20.41
C LEU A 257 1.59 -4.03 19.92
N MET A 258 2.57 -4.95 19.79
CA MET A 258 2.29 -6.35 19.47
C MET A 258 1.37 -7.01 20.51
N ALA A 259 1.52 -6.67 21.79
CA ALA A 259 0.70 -7.22 22.86
C ALA A 259 -0.77 -6.75 22.83
N LEU A 260 -1.08 -5.69 22.06
CA LEU A 260 -2.44 -5.20 21.81
C LEU A 260 -3.13 -5.95 20.66
N GLU A 261 -2.39 -6.74 19.87
CA GLU A 261 -2.99 -7.49 18.78
C GLU A 261 -3.95 -8.57 19.32
N PRO A 262 -5.10 -8.79 18.65
CA PRO A 262 -6.01 -9.86 19.02
C PRO A 262 -5.34 -11.22 18.83
N GLU A 263 -5.86 -12.24 19.51
CA GLU A 263 -5.39 -13.61 19.31
C GLU A 263 -5.46 -14.01 17.83
N ALA A 264 -4.36 -14.58 17.34
CA ALA A 264 -4.25 -14.97 15.94
C ALA A 264 -5.24 -16.10 15.61
N GLY A 265 -6.11 -15.84 14.62
CA GLY A 265 -6.94 -16.87 14.00
C GLY A 265 -6.26 -17.49 12.79
N TYR A 266 -7.06 -17.92 11.80
CA TYR A 266 -6.55 -18.48 10.55
C TYR A 266 -6.64 -17.47 9.41
N ASP A 267 -5.62 -17.48 8.56
CA ASP A 267 -5.56 -16.63 7.38
C ASP A 267 -6.16 -17.31 6.15
N TYR A 268 -6.95 -16.53 5.41
CA TYR A 268 -7.68 -16.99 4.23
C TYR A 268 -7.40 -16.09 3.03
N LEU A 269 -6.72 -16.64 2.02
CA LEU A 269 -6.42 -16.00 0.74
C LEU A 269 -7.68 -15.92 -0.13
N ALA A 270 -8.11 -14.71 -0.48
CA ALA A 270 -9.15 -14.46 -1.47
C ALA A 270 -8.68 -14.87 -2.88
N THR A 271 -9.48 -15.65 -3.59
CA THR A 271 -9.16 -16.12 -4.95
C THR A 271 -10.32 -15.94 -5.92
N ASP A 272 -11.30 -15.10 -5.55
CA ASP A 272 -12.53 -14.89 -6.30
C ASP A 272 -12.32 -14.07 -7.58
N GLY A 273 -13.12 -14.32 -8.62
CA GLY A 273 -13.05 -13.54 -9.87
C GLY A 273 -13.63 -12.13 -9.73
N ASP A 274 -14.56 -11.95 -8.79
CA ASP A 274 -15.08 -10.63 -8.44
C ASP A 274 -14.08 -9.82 -7.61
N GLY A 275 -13.02 -10.48 -7.15
CA GLY A 275 -11.94 -9.93 -6.35
C GLY A 275 -12.39 -9.53 -4.95
N TYR A 276 -11.42 -9.30 -4.09
CA TYR A 276 -11.65 -9.00 -2.68
C TYR A 276 -12.37 -7.67 -2.47
N VAL A 277 -12.19 -6.73 -3.40
CA VAL A 277 -12.92 -5.44 -3.43
C VAL A 277 -14.44 -5.61 -3.54
N SER A 278 -14.95 -6.76 -3.97
CA SER A 278 -16.40 -7.05 -4.03
C SER A 278 -17.10 -6.94 -2.67
N LEU A 279 -16.38 -7.17 -1.56
CA LEU A 279 -16.93 -6.94 -0.22
C LEU A 279 -17.22 -5.44 0.01
N LEU A 280 -16.36 -4.58 -0.55
CA LEU A 280 -16.54 -3.14 -0.46
C LEU A 280 -17.66 -2.64 -1.37
N ASP A 281 -17.86 -3.28 -2.53
CA ASP A 281 -19.05 -3.03 -3.35
C ASP A 281 -20.33 -3.31 -2.55
N CYS A 282 -20.33 -4.33 -1.70
CA CYS A 282 -21.45 -4.63 -0.81
C CYS A 282 -21.61 -3.62 0.34
N ILE A 283 -20.51 -3.20 0.97
CA ILE A 283 -20.55 -2.16 2.01
C ILE A 283 -21.07 -0.82 1.44
N GLY A 284 -20.66 -0.50 0.22
CA GLY A 284 -21.01 0.73 -0.49
C GLY A 284 -22.30 0.66 -1.32
N HIS A 285 -23.10 -0.40 -1.19
CA HIS A 285 -24.34 -0.54 -1.93
C HIS A 285 -25.30 0.63 -1.62
N GLY A 286 -25.99 1.16 -2.63
CA GLY A 286 -26.80 2.38 -2.54
C GLY A 286 -26.01 3.69 -2.66
N LEU A 287 -24.79 3.76 -2.12
CA LEU A 287 -23.97 4.99 -2.20
C LEU A 287 -23.58 5.36 -3.64
N LYS A 288 -23.40 4.36 -4.50
CA LYS A 288 -23.08 4.55 -5.93
C LYS A 288 -24.29 5.07 -6.70
N ASP A 289 -25.48 4.57 -6.38
CA ASP A 289 -26.72 4.90 -7.09
C ASP A 289 -27.16 6.35 -6.77
N ASP A 290 -26.86 6.81 -5.56
CA ASP A 290 -27.22 8.14 -5.07
C ASP A 290 -26.21 9.26 -5.46
N ASN A 291 -25.28 8.98 -6.38
CA ASN A 291 -24.23 9.91 -6.80
C ASN A 291 -23.42 10.49 -5.61
N LYS A 292 -23.24 9.72 -4.53
CA LYS A 292 -22.50 10.14 -3.32
C LYS A 292 -21.00 10.08 -3.50
N ILE A 293 -20.51 9.40 -4.55
CA ILE A 293 -19.09 9.14 -4.78
C ILE A 293 -18.65 9.84 -6.06
N LEU A 294 -17.76 10.82 -5.92
CA LEU A 294 -17.13 11.49 -7.05
C LEU A 294 -15.76 10.86 -7.31
N LEU A 295 -15.71 10.04 -8.36
CA LEU A 295 -14.49 9.36 -8.82
C LEU A 295 -13.65 10.29 -9.71
N ASN A 296 -12.40 9.89 -9.98
CA ASN A 296 -11.44 10.65 -10.79
C ASN A 296 -11.27 12.10 -10.32
N SER A 297 -11.46 12.35 -9.02
CA SER A 297 -11.42 13.68 -8.44
C SER A 297 -10.30 13.75 -7.41
N THR A 298 -9.21 14.40 -7.80
CA THR A 298 -7.96 14.39 -7.04
C THR A 298 -7.89 15.59 -6.12
N VAL A 299 -7.95 15.35 -4.81
CA VAL A 299 -7.71 16.38 -3.79
C VAL A 299 -6.24 16.80 -3.82
N LYS A 300 -6.01 18.09 -4.04
CA LYS A 300 -4.71 18.75 -4.06
C LYS A 300 -4.35 19.38 -2.71
N ARG A 301 -5.31 19.89 -1.94
CA ARG A 301 -5.04 20.53 -0.63
C ARG A 301 -6.25 20.40 0.28
N ILE A 302 -6.03 20.41 1.59
CA ILE A 302 -7.10 20.53 2.58
C ILE A 302 -6.81 21.73 3.48
N LYS A 303 -7.83 22.57 3.64
CA LYS A 303 -7.88 23.67 4.61
C LYS A 303 -9.05 23.40 5.56
N PHE A 304 -8.86 23.63 6.85
CA PHE A 304 -9.94 23.49 7.84
C PHE A 304 -9.74 24.46 9.00
N ASN A 305 -10.85 24.81 9.64
CA ASN A 305 -10.90 25.62 10.85
C ASN A 305 -11.98 25.06 11.79
N ASN A 306 -12.52 25.87 12.69
CA ASN A 306 -13.57 25.43 13.62
C ASN A 306 -14.96 25.27 12.98
N ASP A 307 -15.15 25.82 11.78
CA ASP A 307 -16.46 25.94 11.12
C ASP A 307 -16.61 24.94 9.97
N CYS A 308 -15.54 24.66 9.23
CA CYS A 308 -15.60 23.77 8.07
C CYS A 308 -14.27 23.07 7.72
N VAL A 309 -14.39 22.09 6.82
CA VAL A 309 -13.29 21.43 6.12
C VAL A 309 -13.51 21.58 4.61
N CYS A 310 -12.55 22.18 3.92
CA CYS A 310 -12.54 22.33 2.46
C CYS A 310 -11.37 21.59 1.81
N ALA A 311 -11.67 20.87 0.74
CA ALA A 311 -10.72 20.19 -0.12
C ALA A 311 -10.65 20.91 -1.47
N GLU A 312 -9.48 21.43 -1.82
CA GLU A 312 -9.18 21.97 -3.14
C GLU A 312 -8.62 20.83 -3.99
N GLY A 313 -9.04 20.70 -5.25
CA GLY A 313 -8.56 19.65 -6.13
C GLY A 313 -8.98 19.88 -7.57
N ALA A 314 -8.87 18.83 -8.38
CA ALA A 314 -9.40 18.82 -9.74
C ALA A 314 -10.40 17.66 -9.89
N ASP A 315 -11.47 17.91 -10.65
CA ASP A 315 -12.47 16.90 -10.98
C ASP A 315 -12.04 16.01 -12.16
N SER A 316 -12.96 15.19 -12.68
CA SER A 316 -12.68 14.29 -13.80
C SER A 316 -12.32 14.98 -15.11
N ASN A 317 -12.63 16.27 -15.26
CA ASN A 317 -12.32 17.09 -16.43
C ASN A 317 -11.05 17.94 -16.22
N ASP A 318 -10.31 17.68 -15.14
CA ASP A 318 -9.18 18.49 -14.68
C ASP A 318 -9.55 19.95 -14.36
N ALA A 319 -10.84 20.23 -14.13
CA ALA A 319 -11.30 21.54 -13.71
C ALA A 319 -11.04 21.69 -12.21
N ASP A 320 -10.42 22.80 -11.83
CA ASP A 320 -10.19 23.09 -10.41
C ASP A 320 -11.53 23.24 -9.69
N HIS A 321 -11.63 22.60 -8.53
CA HIS A 321 -12.84 22.54 -7.74
C HIS A 321 -12.53 22.61 -6.25
N VAL A 322 -13.48 23.16 -5.49
CA VAL A 322 -13.43 23.21 -4.02
C VAL A 322 -14.67 22.54 -3.47
N TRP A 323 -14.47 21.47 -2.72
CA TRP A 323 -15.53 20.79 -1.98
C TRP A 323 -15.42 21.16 -0.51
N CYS A 324 -16.50 21.64 0.10
CA CYS A 324 -16.50 21.97 1.52
C CYS A 324 -17.62 21.23 2.26
N GLY A 325 -17.30 20.78 3.46
CA GLY A 325 -18.28 20.25 4.40
C GLY A 325 -18.13 20.84 5.79
N LYS A 326 -19.20 20.81 6.58
CA LYS A 326 -19.14 21.22 8.00
C LYS A 326 -18.16 20.34 8.78
N TYR A 327 -18.14 19.05 8.49
CA TYR A 327 -17.15 18.09 9.01
C TYR A 327 -16.39 17.42 7.88
N GLY A 328 -15.16 16.99 8.17
CA GLY A 328 -14.31 16.27 7.23
C GLY A 328 -13.82 14.93 7.78
N ILE A 329 -13.94 13.87 7.00
CA ILE A 329 -13.34 12.56 7.29
C ILE A 329 -12.22 12.29 6.29
N ILE A 330 -10.98 12.42 6.75
CA ILE A 330 -9.78 12.21 5.92
C ILE A 330 -9.34 10.74 6.05
N THR A 331 -9.40 9.98 4.96
CA THR A 331 -9.06 8.55 4.95
C THR A 331 -7.83 8.19 4.11
N PHE A 332 -7.02 9.20 3.79
CA PHE A 332 -5.76 8.99 3.10
C PHE A 332 -4.80 8.12 3.90
N SER A 333 -3.95 7.38 3.18
CA SER A 333 -2.93 6.53 3.83
C SER A 333 -1.95 7.38 4.63
N ILE A 334 -1.31 6.75 5.63
CA ILE A 334 -0.33 7.44 6.47
C ILE A 334 0.81 8.06 5.65
N GLY A 335 1.27 7.39 4.58
CA GLY A 335 2.28 7.93 3.67
C GLY A 335 1.81 9.18 2.92
N VAL A 336 0.53 9.27 2.54
CA VAL A 336 -0.04 10.48 1.94
C VAL A 336 -0.07 11.62 2.96
N LEU A 337 -0.52 11.36 4.19
CA LEU A 337 -0.54 12.37 5.25
C LEU A 337 0.86 12.89 5.58
N GLN A 338 1.84 12.00 5.74
CA GLN A 338 3.24 12.37 5.96
C GLN A 338 3.77 13.26 4.83
N ASN A 339 3.55 12.86 3.57
CA ASN A 339 3.98 13.67 2.44
C ASN A 339 3.28 15.04 2.41
N TRP A 340 1.98 15.10 2.70
CA TRP A 340 1.20 16.33 2.65
C TRP A 340 1.54 17.30 3.77
N LEU A 341 1.92 16.81 4.96
CA LEU A 341 2.47 17.64 6.02
C LEU A 341 3.80 18.27 5.58
N ARG A 342 4.73 17.49 5.00
CA ARG A 342 6.00 18.02 4.48
C ARG A 342 5.81 19.03 3.37
N SER A 343 4.88 18.76 2.45
CA SER A 343 4.60 19.63 1.29
C SER A 343 3.59 20.74 1.60
N LYS A 344 3.19 20.92 2.87
CA LYS A 344 2.21 21.93 3.32
C LYS A 344 0.87 21.88 2.57
N ARG A 345 0.45 20.70 2.10
CA ARG A 345 -0.86 20.44 1.47
C ARG A 345 -1.96 20.16 2.51
N LEU A 346 -1.54 19.85 3.74
CA LEU A 346 -2.37 19.75 4.93
C LEU A 346 -1.60 20.42 6.07
N VAL A 347 -2.24 21.31 6.80
CA VAL A 347 -1.62 22.01 7.95
C VAL A 347 -2.29 21.54 9.23
N ILE A 348 -1.51 20.96 10.15
CA ILE A 348 -1.96 20.55 11.47
C ILE A 348 -1.13 21.31 12.50
N THR A 349 -1.79 22.02 13.41
CA THR A 349 -1.11 22.81 14.46
C THR A 349 -0.80 21.99 15.71
N SER A 350 -1.54 20.91 15.96
CA SER A 350 -1.33 20.01 17.11
C SER A 350 -0.03 19.20 16.96
N LYS A 351 0.96 19.51 17.79
CA LYS A 351 2.24 18.80 17.84
C LYS A 351 2.08 17.30 18.13
N PRO A 352 1.29 16.86 19.13
CA PRO A 352 1.05 15.42 19.36
C PRO A 352 0.50 14.70 18.12
N LYS A 353 -0.39 15.34 17.35
CA LYS A 353 -0.96 14.75 16.14
C LYS A 353 0.08 14.64 15.01
N MET A 354 0.88 15.68 14.82
CA MET A 354 1.98 15.64 13.85
C MET A 354 3.00 14.56 14.20
N ASP A 355 3.36 14.45 15.48
CA ASP A 355 4.32 13.45 15.94
C ASP A 355 3.75 12.03 15.76
N ALA A 356 2.47 11.80 16.07
CA ALA A 356 1.83 10.52 15.80
C ALA A 356 1.86 10.15 14.31
N ILE A 357 1.62 11.12 13.41
CA ILE A 357 1.65 10.88 11.96
C ILE A 357 3.08 10.59 11.49
N ASN A 358 4.06 11.37 11.93
CA ASN A 358 5.45 11.24 11.49
C ASN A 358 6.14 10.00 12.05
N HIS A 359 5.79 9.56 13.26
CA HIS A 359 6.34 8.35 13.88
C HIS A 359 5.59 7.07 13.51
N SER A 360 4.44 7.17 12.84
CA SER A 360 3.77 6.00 12.27
C SER A 360 4.52 5.48 11.05
N ARG A 361 4.72 4.17 10.94
CA ARG A 361 5.43 3.60 9.79
C ARG A 361 4.48 3.29 8.63
N MET A 362 4.85 3.68 7.41
CA MET A 362 4.22 3.19 6.18
C MET A 362 4.96 1.94 5.70
N GLY A 363 4.39 0.77 5.98
CA GLY A 363 4.88 -0.51 5.48
C GLY A 363 4.78 -0.64 3.96
N ILE A 364 5.78 -1.26 3.34
CA ILE A 364 5.77 -1.59 1.90
C ILE A 364 5.71 -3.11 1.75
N TYR A 365 4.71 -3.57 1.02
CA TYR A 365 4.48 -4.97 0.66
C TYR A 365 4.39 -5.05 -0.86
N LEU A 366 5.38 -5.68 -1.49
CA LEU A 366 5.49 -5.78 -2.93
C LEU A 366 5.11 -7.19 -3.40
N LYS A 367 4.19 -7.23 -4.36
CA LYS A 367 3.70 -8.45 -5.01
C LYS A 367 4.18 -8.51 -6.45
N ILE A 368 4.97 -9.52 -6.77
CA ILE A 368 5.52 -9.75 -8.10
C ILE A 368 4.85 -10.98 -8.69
N PHE A 369 4.10 -10.79 -9.77
CA PHE A 369 3.39 -11.87 -10.45
C PHE A 369 4.22 -12.37 -11.64
N VAL A 370 4.48 -13.67 -11.68
CA VAL A 370 5.24 -14.31 -12.76
C VAL A 370 4.37 -15.37 -13.44
N LEU A 371 4.05 -15.13 -14.70
CA LEU A 371 3.27 -16.03 -15.54
C LEU A 371 4.20 -16.86 -16.42
N PHE A 372 4.10 -18.19 -16.28
CA PHE A 372 4.84 -19.15 -17.09
C PHE A 372 4.01 -19.56 -18.32
N LYS A 373 4.71 -19.82 -19.43
CA LYS A 373 4.08 -20.33 -20.66
C LYS A 373 3.47 -21.72 -20.44
N GLU A 374 4.15 -22.56 -19.67
CA GLU A 374 3.74 -23.91 -19.36
C GLU A 374 3.30 -24.04 -17.89
N ASN A 375 2.50 -25.08 -17.60
CA ASN A 375 2.09 -25.37 -16.23
C ASN A 375 3.28 -25.87 -15.40
N LEU A 376 3.39 -25.38 -14.18
CA LEU A 376 4.38 -25.83 -13.21
C LEU A 376 3.90 -27.16 -12.63
N THR A 377 4.46 -28.26 -13.14
CA THR A 377 4.11 -29.64 -12.73
C THR A 377 5.00 -30.19 -11.61
N SER A 378 6.14 -29.54 -11.34
CA SER A 378 7.13 -29.97 -10.35
C SER A 378 6.85 -29.50 -8.92
N LEU A 379 5.94 -28.54 -8.74
CA LEU A 379 5.55 -28.09 -7.40
C LEU A 379 4.53 -29.05 -6.77
N PRO A 380 4.71 -29.43 -5.49
CA PRO A 380 3.73 -30.21 -4.74
C PRO A 380 2.30 -29.71 -4.92
N LYS A 381 1.37 -30.64 -5.17
CA LYS A 381 -0.06 -30.33 -5.24
C LYS A 381 -0.55 -29.85 -3.86
N GLY A 382 -0.92 -28.57 -3.77
CA GLY A 382 -1.52 -27.97 -2.59
C GLY A 382 -1.25 -26.46 -2.51
N ASN A 383 -1.96 -25.78 -1.61
CA ASN A 383 -1.77 -24.35 -1.37
C ASN A 383 -0.64 -24.18 -0.36
N TYR A 384 0.60 -24.30 -0.83
CA TYR A 384 1.80 -24.17 -0.04
C TYR A 384 2.46 -22.82 -0.29
N ASP A 385 2.91 -22.21 0.80
CA ASP A 385 3.88 -21.13 0.76
C ASP A 385 5.28 -21.76 0.71
N TYR A 386 6.08 -21.41 -0.30
CA TYR A 386 7.46 -21.84 -0.42
C TYR A 386 8.37 -20.72 0.06
N LEU A 387 9.15 -20.99 1.09
CA LEU A 387 10.02 -19.99 1.72
C LEU A 387 11.47 -20.35 1.53
N TYR A 388 12.23 -19.37 1.05
CA TYR A 388 13.67 -19.48 0.93
C TYR A 388 14.32 -18.11 1.10
N ARG A 389 15.63 -18.16 1.37
CA ARG A 389 16.50 -16.98 1.47
C ARG A 389 17.28 -16.82 0.17
N THR A 390 17.39 -15.60 -0.36
CA THR A 390 18.15 -15.34 -1.58
C THR A 390 19.67 -15.30 -1.34
N ILE A 391 20.44 -15.42 -2.42
CA ILE A 391 21.91 -15.56 -2.40
C ILE A 391 22.62 -14.22 -2.20
N ASN A 392 22.06 -13.12 -2.70
CA ASN A 392 22.81 -11.88 -2.95
C ASN A 392 22.63 -10.79 -1.89
N HIS A 393 21.63 -10.90 -1.02
CA HIS A 393 21.35 -9.88 0.00
C HIS A 393 21.03 -10.50 1.36
N HIS A 394 21.79 -10.10 2.38
CA HIS A 394 21.57 -10.56 3.75
C HIS A 394 20.27 -9.95 4.30
N GLY A 395 19.18 -10.71 4.28
CA GLY A 395 17.87 -10.26 4.79
C GLY A 395 16.74 -10.36 3.76
N ASP A 396 17.05 -10.73 2.52
CA ASP A 396 16.06 -10.98 1.48
C ASP A 396 15.51 -12.40 1.62
N TYR A 397 14.38 -12.47 2.32
CA TYR A 397 13.55 -13.67 2.35
C TYR A 397 12.40 -13.47 1.39
N GLN A 398 12.10 -14.51 0.63
CA GLN A 398 11.03 -14.47 -0.36
C GLN A 398 10.04 -15.58 -0.05
N VAL A 399 8.75 -15.25 -0.10
CA VAL A 399 7.69 -16.25 -0.22
C VAL A 399 7.34 -16.38 -1.69
N ILE A 400 7.39 -17.61 -2.19
CA ILE A 400 6.79 -18.01 -3.45
C ILE A 400 5.47 -18.70 -3.13
N GLN A 401 4.40 -18.24 -3.77
CA GLN A 401 3.09 -18.87 -3.69
C GLN A 401 2.65 -19.25 -5.10
N GLN A 402 2.31 -20.53 -5.28
CA GLN A 402 1.66 -20.94 -6.52
C GLN A 402 0.17 -20.61 -6.40
N ILE A 403 -0.23 -19.45 -6.92
CA ILE A 403 -1.62 -19.01 -6.86
C ILE A 403 -2.47 -19.77 -7.89
N GLN A 404 -1.88 -20.13 -9.04
CA GLN A 404 -2.51 -20.96 -10.09
C GLN A 404 -1.44 -21.82 -10.80
N ARG A 405 -1.87 -22.77 -11.65
CA ARG A 405 -0.99 -23.78 -12.27
C ARG A 405 0.26 -23.23 -12.96
N ASN A 406 0.17 -22.07 -13.59
CA ASN A 406 1.27 -21.40 -14.29
C ASN A 406 1.51 -19.96 -13.80
N LEU A 407 1.03 -19.61 -12.60
CA LEU A 407 1.15 -18.26 -12.05
C LEU A 407 1.73 -18.34 -10.64
N ILE A 408 2.89 -17.72 -10.46
CA ILE A 408 3.56 -17.55 -9.18
C ILE A 408 3.36 -16.12 -8.69
N LEU A 409 3.13 -15.99 -7.38
CA LEU A 409 3.29 -14.74 -6.65
C LEU A 409 4.58 -14.81 -5.83
N LEU A 410 5.50 -13.88 -6.06
CA LEU A 410 6.61 -13.61 -5.17
C LEU A 410 6.29 -12.39 -4.31
N THR A 411 6.57 -12.50 -3.01
CA THR A 411 6.41 -11.39 -2.08
C THR A 411 7.76 -10.94 -1.56
N ILE A 412 7.98 -9.63 -1.57
CA ILE A 412 9.07 -8.93 -0.89
C ILE A 412 8.45 -7.85 0.01
N VAL A 413 9.01 -7.62 1.19
CA VAL A 413 8.46 -6.65 2.16
C VAL A 413 9.54 -5.75 2.74
N GLY A 414 9.12 -4.64 3.35
CA GLY A 414 9.99 -3.75 4.10
C GLY A 414 11.05 -3.06 3.24
N GLU A 415 12.28 -2.98 3.76
CA GLU A 415 13.40 -2.27 3.11
C GLU A 415 13.72 -2.85 1.73
N ALA A 416 13.76 -4.18 1.59
CA ALA A 416 14.00 -4.84 0.31
C ALA A 416 12.95 -4.48 -0.75
N ALA A 417 11.69 -4.33 -0.35
CA ALA A 417 10.63 -3.87 -1.24
C ALA A 417 10.78 -2.40 -1.62
N ALA A 418 11.22 -1.56 -0.67
CA ALA A 418 11.49 -0.14 -0.92
C ALA A 418 12.64 0.04 -1.92
N GLU A 419 13.72 -0.72 -1.75
CA GLU A 419 14.89 -0.71 -2.65
C GLU A 419 14.52 -1.18 -4.05
N ALA A 420 13.75 -2.27 -4.17
CA ALA A 420 13.27 -2.77 -5.47
C ALA A 420 12.45 -1.71 -6.22
N LEU A 421 11.54 -1.03 -5.53
CA LEU A 421 10.72 0.05 -6.11
C LEU A 421 11.54 1.28 -6.49
N GLN A 422 12.63 1.57 -5.78
CA GLN A 422 13.50 2.69 -6.09
C GLN A 422 14.30 2.42 -7.38
N LYS A 423 14.87 1.22 -7.52
CA LYS A 423 15.60 0.80 -8.73
C LYS A 423 14.71 0.84 -9.97
N GLU A 424 13.49 0.31 -9.89
CA GLU A 424 12.54 0.34 -11.01
C GLU A 424 12.22 1.78 -11.46
N LYS A 425 12.08 2.72 -10.51
CA LYS A 425 11.86 4.14 -10.85
C LYS A 425 13.06 4.78 -11.54
N GLU A 426 14.26 4.40 -11.15
CA GLU A 426 15.51 4.87 -11.77
C GLU A 426 15.64 4.33 -13.19
N GLU A 427 15.40 3.03 -13.39
CA GLU A 427 15.39 2.39 -14.72
C GLU A 427 14.35 3.05 -15.66
N ILE A 428 13.11 3.26 -15.18
CA ILE A 428 12.07 3.96 -15.97
C ILE A 428 12.47 5.40 -16.32
N LYS A 429 13.22 6.08 -15.45
CA LYS A 429 13.68 7.45 -15.69
C LYS A 429 14.80 7.48 -16.73
N GLU A 430 15.74 6.54 -16.65
CA GLU A 430 16.82 6.37 -17.63
C GLU A 430 16.26 6.01 -19.02
N ASP A 431 15.27 5.12 -19.10
CA ASP A 431 14.62 4.77 -20.36
C ASP A 431 13.92 5.98 -21.00
N ARG A 432 13.27 6.84 -20.21
CA ARG A 432 12.62 8.07 -20.71
C ARG A 432 13.64 9.11 -21.17
N GLU A 433 14.74 9.28 -20.45
CA GLU A 433 15.83 10.19 -20.83
C GLU A 433 16.64 9.69 -22.03
N SER A 434 16.54 8.39 -22.38
CA SER A 434 17.19 7.81 -23.57
C SER A 434 16.37 7.89 -24.86
N ILE A 435 15.09 8.27 -24.75
CA ILE A 435 14.14 8.39 -25.87
C ILE A 435 14.01 9.86 -26.33
N ASP A 436 14.41 10.82 -25.49
CA ASP A 436 14.55 12.25 -25.83
C ASP A 436 15.99 12.57 -26.30
#